data_AF-A0A1G4TXQ0-F1
#
_entry.id   AF-A0A1G4TXQ0-F1
#
_cell.length_a   1.000
_cell.length_b   1.000
_cell.length_c   1.000
_cell.angle_alpha   90.00
_cell.angle_beta   90.00
_cell.angle_gamma   90.00
#
_symmetry.space_group_name_H-M   'P 1'
#
loop_
_entity.id
_entity.type
_entity.pdbx_description
1 polymer ?
#
loop_
_entity_poly.entity_id
_entity_poly.type
_entity_poly.pdbx_seq_one_letter_code
_entity_poly.pdbx_strand_id
1 'polypeptide(L)'
;MQDYKTWIASRLDAVGPLGDIARMVHTDAKFPETSDKEKIRQWLEERAASERLMIAFIGTWKFYLADARKKPREASLENTLAHEVKRCGGLCWKFVSPGTVGVPDRIVITPDGRVAFVEMKAPGGKLQPIQRKRAQELQERNANWYCLKSNQDIAFFLEEMFGDGI
;
A
#
# COMPACT_ATOMS: atom_id res chain seq x y z
N MET A 1 -22.29 8.04 10.46
CA MET A 1 -21.31 7.75 9.39
C MET A 1 -20.10 8.63 9.65
N GLN A 2 -18.97 8.02 10.03
CA GLN A 2 -17.80 8.77 10.50
C GLN A 2 -17.09 9.40 9.29
N ASP A 3 -17.16 10.73 9.17
CA ASP A 3 -16.49 11.49 8.12
C ASP A 3 -14.99 11.67 8.43
N TYR A 4 -14.21 12.08 7.43
CA TYR A 4 -12.76 12.28 7.59
C TYR A 4 -12.41 13.29 8.70
N LYS A 5 -13.33 14.21 9.02
CA LYS A 5 -13.16 15.23 10.07
C LYS A 5 -13.15 14.58 11.46
N THR A 6 -14.10 13.67 11.69
CA THR A 6 -14.18 12.88 12.92
C THR A 6 -13.03 11.88 13.01
N TRP A 7 -12.60 11.33 11.86
CA TRP A 7 -11.43 10.44 11.76
C TRP A 7 -10.15 11.13 12.26
N ILE A 8 -9.85 12.32 11.72
CA ILE A 8 -8.66 13.12 12.10
C ILE A 8 -8.68 13.43 13.60
N ALA A 9 -9.80 13.90 14.13
CA ALA A 9 -9.93 14.26 15.55
C ALA A 9 -9.69 13.06 16.49
N SER A 10 -10.22 11.87 16.15
CA SER A 10 -10.07 10.67 16.98
C SER A 10 -8.65 10.09 17.06
N ARG A 11 -7.74 10.51 16.17
CA ARG A 11 -6.39 9.93 16.06
C ARG A 11 -5.29 10.83 16.59
N LEU A 12 -5.60 12.09 16.83
CA LEU A 12 -4.62 13.07 17.27
C LEU A 12 -4.28 12.97 18.77
N ASP A 13 -5.19 12.42 19.57
CA ASP A 13 -4.95 12.14 21.00
C ASP A 13 -4.53 10.68 21.25
N ALA A 14 -4.60 9.81 20.25
CA ALA A 14 -4.59 8.35 20.43
C ALA A 14 -3.29 7.65 20.01
N VAL A 15 -2.35 8.31 19.33
CA VAL A 15 -1.19 7.62 18.73
C VAL A 15 0.09 8.43 18.99
N GLY A 16 1.18 7.74 19.35
CA GLY A 16 2.47 8.29 19.74
C GLY A 16 3.20 9.11 18.66
N PRO A 17 4.55 9.16 18.64
CA PRO A 17 5.30 10.09 17.80
C PRO A 17 4.89 9.97 16.31
N LEU A 18 4.74 11.13 15.66
CA LEU A 18 4.11 11.38 14.34
C LEU A 18 4.34 10.34 13.21
N GLY A 19 5.39 9.53 13.28
CA GLY A 19 5.70 8.47 12.31
C GLY A 19 4.64 7.37 12.22
N ASP A 20 3.81 7.15 13.25
CA ASP A 20 2.72 6.16 13.22
C ASP A 20 1.52 6.65 12.42
N ILE A 21 1.22 7.95 12.46
CA ILE A 21 0.08 8.58 11.74
C ILE A 21 0.33 8.52 10.23
N ALA A 22 1.56 8.77 9.77
CA ALA A 22 1.93 8.72 8.37
C ALA A 22 1.70 7.33 7.72
N ARG A 23 1.75 6.23 8.50
CA ARG A 23 1.49 4.87 8.01
C ARG A 23 0.01 4.61 7.74
N MET A 24 -0.90 5.25 8.49
CA MET A 24 -2.35 5.04 8.39
C MET A 24 -2.99 5.80 7.23
N VAL A 25 -2.31 6.84 6.73
CA VAL A 25 -2.77 7.69 5.61
C VAL A 25 -2.87 6.91 4.29
N HIS A 26 -1.99 5.92 4.08
CA HIS A 26 -1.93 5.18 2.81
C HIS A 26 -2.92 4.01 2.72
N THR A 27 -3.52 3.61 3.82
CA THR A 27 -4.37 2.41 3.90
C THR A 27 -5.81 2.71 4.28
N ASP A 28 -6.10 3.89 4.85
CA ASP A 28 -7.44 4.24 5.30
C ASP A 28 -8.28 4.86 4.17
N ALA A 29 -9.27 4.12 3.68
CA ALA A 29 -10.20 4.56 2.65
C ALA A 29 -11.08 5.76 3.07
N LYS A 30 -11.07 6.14 4.36
CA LYS A 30 -11.75 7.33 4.90
C LYS A 30 -10.81 8.54 5.00
N PHE A 31 -9.54 8.40 4.62
CA PHE A 31 -8.59 9.51 4.61
C PHE A 31 -8.95 10.52 3.50
N PRO A 32 -8.90 11.83 3.78
CA PRO A 32 -9.32 12.86 2.84
C PRO A 32 -8.37 13.00 1.65
N GLU A 33 -8.91 13.43 0.50
CA GLU A 33 -8.11 13.66 -0.69
C GLU A 33 -7.22 14.91 -0.54
N THR A 34 -6.15 15.00 -1.35
CA THR A 34 -5.26 16.20 -1.39
C THR A 34 -6.01 17.54 -1.57
N SER A 35 -7.17 17.51 -2.22
CA SER A 35 -8.05 18.66 -2.49
C SER A 35 -8.82 19.14 -1.24
N ASP A 36 -8.91 18.32 -0.19
CA ASP A 36 -9.67 18.62 1.03
C ASP A 36 -8.84 19.32 2.11
N LYS A 37 -7.54 19.58 1.86
CA LYS A 37 -6.61 20.23 2.81
C LYS A 37 -7.21 21.44 3.49
N GLU A 38 -7.71 22.37 2.68
CA GLU A 38 -8.13 23.68 3.15
C GLU A 38 -9.43 23.59 3.94
N LYS A 39 -10.33 22.67 3.55
CA LYS A 39 -11.57 22.38 4.28
C LYS A 39 -11.28 21.79 5.66
N ILE A 40 -10.28 20.92 5.77
CA ILE A 40 -9.87 20.33 7.06
C ILE A 40 -9.22 21.38 7.93
N ARG A 41 -8.34 22.19 7.35
CA ARG A 41 -7.68 23.28 8.05
C ARG A 41 -8.69 24.24 8.66
N GLN A 42 -9.63 24.74 7.85
CA GLN A 42 -10.70 25.63 8.29
C GLN A 42 -11.54 24.98 9.39
N TRP A 43 -11.90 23.70 9.24
CA TRP A 43 -12.68 22.97 10.25
C TRP A 43 -11.95 22.82 11.59
N LEU A 44 -10.62 22.64 11.59
CA LEU A 44 -9.80 22.60 12.80
C LEU A 44 -9.69 23.98 13.46
N GLU A 45 -9.49 25.02 12.66
CA GLU A 45 -9.41 26.42 13.12
C GLU A 45 -10.74 26.88 13.75
N GLU A 46 -11.88 26.59 13.12
CA GLU A 46 -13.23 26.89 13.63
C GLU A 46 -13.54 26.26 14.98
N ARG A 47 -12.89 25.13 15.30
CA ARG A 47 -13.06 24.40 16.57
C ARG A 47 -12.02 24.75 17.63
N ALA A 48 -11.21 25.78 17.41
CA ALA A 48 -10.12 26.17 18.29
C ALA A 48 -9.19 24.97 18.61
N ALA A 49 -8.85 24.19 17.59
CA ALA A 49 -7.84 23.14 17.67
C ALA A 49 -6.57 23.65 18.38
N SER A 50 -6.02 22.85 19.29
CA SER A 50 -4.80 23.25 19.98
C SER A 50 -3.64 23.45 19.00
N GLU A 51 -2.69 24.32 19.34
CA GLU A 51 -1.50 24.57 18.51
C GLU A 51 -0.75 23.28 18.16
N ARG A 52 -0.64 22.37 19.13
CA ARG A 52 -0.06 21.03 18.96
C ARG A 52 -0.80 20.20 17.90
N LEU A 53 -2.13 20.30 17.87
CA LEU A 53 -2.99 19.64 16.89
C LEU A 53 -2.74 20.16 15.47
N MET A 54 -2.63 21.48 15.34
CA MET A 54 -2.38 22.15 14.07
C MET A 54 -1.00 21.83 13.51
N ILE A 55 0.02 21.79 14.38
CA ILE A 55 1.39 21.38 13.99
C ILE A 55 1.40 19.94 13.49
N ALA A 56 0.71 19.02 14.19
CA ALA A 56 0.64 17.61 13.79
C ALA A 56 -0.06 17.43 12.43
N PHE A 57 -1.18 18.14 12.21
CA PHE A 57 -1.89 18.14 10.93
C PHE A 57 -1.01 18.65 9.79
N ILE A 58 -0.38 19.82 9.94
CA ILE A 58 0.47 20.43 8.90
C ILE A 58 1.69 19.54 8.59
N GLY A 59 2.33 18.99 9.62
CA GLY A 59 3.46 18.08 9.47
C GLY A 59 3.10 16.81 8.71
N THR A 60 2.01 16.14 9.11
CA THR A 60 1.50 14.93 8.45
C THR A 60 1.11 15.19 7.01
N TRP A 61 0.45 16.32 6.74
CA TRP A 61 0.06 16.71 5.38
C TRP A 61 1.25 16.96 4.47
N LYS A 62 2.36 17.48 5.01
CA LYS A 62 3.60 17.71 4.26
C LYS A 62 4.23 16.38 3.80
N PHE A 63 4.25 15.36 4.66
CA PHE A 63 4.69 14.01 4.29
C PHE A 63 3.77 13.38 3.26
N TYR A 64 2.45 13.48 3.46
CA TYR A 64 1.45 13.01 2.49
C TYR A 64 1.63 13.66 1.11
N LEU A 65 1.81 14.98 1.03
CA LEU A 65 2.04 15.66 -0.25
C LEU A 65 3.36 15.27 -0.93
N ALA A 66 4.38 14.90 -0.16
CA ALA A 66 5.65 14.43 -0.70
C ALA A 66 5.54 13.03 -1.29
N ASP A 67 4.65 12.19 -0.74
CA ASP A 67 4.46 10.81 -1.14
C ASP A 67 3.36 10.66 -2.23
N ALA A 68 2.22 11.35 -2.06
CA ALA A 68 1.06 11.31 -2.98
C ALA A 68 1.36 11.85 -4.39
N ARG A 69 2.40 12.69 -4.56
CA ARG A 69 2.80 13.24 -5.88
C ARG A 69 3.79 12.36 -6.62
N LYS A 70 4.44 11.41 -5.96
CA LYS A 70 5.40 10.52 -6.59
C LYS A 70 4.66 9.26 -7.00
N LYS A 71 4.39 9.09 -8.30
CA LYS A 71 4.06 7.75 -8.83
C LYS A 71 5.28 6.87 -8.60
N PRO A 72 5.24 5.88 -7.68
CA PRO A 72 6.37 5.01 -7.49
C PRO A 72 6.65 4.29 -8.81
N ARG A 73 7.94 4.20 -9.15
CA ARG A 73 8.38 3.36 -10.28
C ARG A 73 8.10 1.91 -9.93
N GLU A 74 7.83 1.09 -10.94
CA GLU A 74 7.60 -0.35 -10.80
C GLU A 74 8.72 -1.02 -9.96
N ALA A 75 9.99 -0.73 -10.28
CA ALA A 75 11.14 -1.20 -9.52
C ALA A 75 11.17 -0.76 -8.04
N SER A 76 10.59 0.39 -7.71
CA SER A 76 10.49 0.85 -6.32
C SER A 76 9.48 0.00 -5.54
N LEU A 77 8.32 -0.25 -6.14
CA LEU A 77 7.30 -1.13 -5.54
C LEU A 77 7.82 -2.55 -5.41
N GLU A 78 8.54 -3.02 -6.44
CA GLU A 78 9.15 -4.35 -6.46
C GLU A 78 10.16 -4.53 -5.31
N ASN A 79 10.99 -3.50 -5.06
CA ASN A 79 11.92 -3.49 -3.92
C ASN A 79 11.20 -3.43 -2.58
N THR A 80 10.13 -2.63 -2.46
CA THR A 80 9.30 -2.58 -1.24
C THR A 80 8.71 -3.96 -0.94
N LEU A 81 8.10 -4.63 -1.92
CA LEU A 81 7.57 -5.98 -1.76
C LEU A 81 8.67 -6.95 -1.29
N ALA A 82 9.85 -6.92 -1.92
CA ALA A 82 10.98 -7.76 -1.54
C ALA A 82 11.34 -7.62 -0.05
N HIS A 83 11.43 -6.37 0.38
CA HIS A 83 11.86 -6.01 1.72
C HIS A 83 10.83 -6.45 2.76
N GLU A 84 9.57 -6.14 2.52
CA GLU A 84 8.49 -6.43 3.47
C GLU A 84 8.20 -7.94 3.57
N VAL A 85 8.17 -8.66 2.44
CA VAL A 85 8.04 -10.14 2.46
C VAL A 85 9.16 -10.78 3.27
N LYS A 86 10.41 -10.34 3.08
CA LYS A 86 11.55 -10.82 3.85
C LYS A 86 11.44 -10.47 5.33
N ARG A 87 10.93 -9.27 5.65
CA ARG A 87 10.68 -8.83 7.04
C ARG A 87 9.65 -9.72 7.73
N CYS A 88 8.63 -10.18 6.99
CA CYS A 88 7.63 -11.15 7.46
C CYS A 88 8.11 -12.61 7.44
N GLY A 89 9.42 -12.87 7.23
CA GLY A 89 10.00 -14.22 7.21
C GLY A 89 9.74 -15.01 5.94
N GLY A 90 9.12 -14.42 4.93
CA GLY A 90 8.87 -15.06 3.63
C GLY A 90 10.05 -14.96 2.67
N LEU A 91 9.95 -15.73 1.58
CA LEU A 91 10.85 -15.67 0.43
C LEU A 91 10.19 -14.87 -0.69
N CYS A 92 10.95 -13.99 -1.34
CA CYS A 92 10.48 -13.19 -2.47
C CYS A 92 11.52 -13.24 -3.60
N TRP A 93 11.36 -14.20 -4.50
CA TRP A 93 12.31 -14.44 -5.60
C TRP A 93 11.82 -13.83 -6.90
N LYS A 94 12.76 -13.37 -7.72
CA LYS A 94 12.45 -13.06 -9.12
C LYS A 94 12.10 -14.35 -9.84
N PHE A 95 11.00 -14.36 -10.57
CA PHE A 95 10.57 -15.54 -11.29
C PHE A 95 10.99 -15.46 -12.75
N VAL A 96 11.79 -16.45 -13.16
CA VAL A 96 12.20 -16.64 -14.54
C VAL A 96 11.87 -18.07 -14.90
N SER A 97 11.17 -18.26 -16.02
CA SER A 97 10.80 -19.58 -16.53
C SER A 97 11.36 -19.75 -17.94
N PRO A 98 12.46 -20.53 -18.11
CA PRO A 98 12.99 -20.83 -19.43
C PRO A 98 11.92 -21.42 -20.35
N GLY A 99 11.78 -20.87 -21.56
CA GLY A 99 10.77 -21.31 -22.53
C GLY A 99 9.35 -20.82 -22.27
N THR A 100 9.07 -20.11 -21.17
CA THR A 100 7.75 -19.56 -20.87
C THR A 100 7.80 -18.04 -20.72
N VAL A 101 7.34 -17.33 -21.75
CA VAL A 101 7.28 -15.87 -21.75
C VAL A 101 6.05 -15.36 -20.99
N GLY A 102 6.21 -14.21 -20.31
CA GLY A 102 5.13 -13.47 -19.66
C GLY A 102 4.74 -14.02 -18.29
N VAL A 103 5.61 -14.82 -17.67
CA VAL A 103 5.43 -15.22 -16.27
C VAL A 103 5.45 -13.98 -15.35
N PRO A 104 4.77 -14.02 -14.19
CA PRO A 104 4.78 -12.92 -13.23
C PRO A 104 6.20 -12.60 -12.75
N ASP A 105 6.45 -11.34 -12.36
CA ASP A 105 7.78 -10.86 -11.98
C ASP A 105 8.39 -11.62 -10.79
N ARG A 106 7.56 -12.03 -9.84
CA ARG A 106 8.01 -12.63 -8.57
C ARG A 106 7.21 -13.84 -8.14
N ILE A 107 7.87 -14.73 -7.41
CA ILE A 107 7.25 -15.76 -6.58
C ILE A 107 7.49 -15.40 -5.11
N VAL A 108 6.41 -15.36 -4.34
CA VAL A 108 6.41 -15.19 -2.89
C VAL A 108 6.07 -16.53 -2.24
N ILE A 109 6.85 -16.92 -1.23
CA ILE A 109 6.60 -18.10 -0.41
C ILE A 109 6.55 -17.64 1.05
N THR A 110 5.44 -17.90 1.71
CA THR A 110 5.19 -17.57 3.12
C THR A 110 5.87 -18.60 4.05
N PRO A 111 6.06 -18.29 5.35
CA PRO A 111 6.64 -19.23 6.31
C PRO A 111 5.86 -20.55 6.43
N ASP A 112 4.54 -20.50 6.26
CA ASP A 112 3.62 -21.66 6.27
C ASP A 112 3.54 -22.38 4.91
N GLY A 113 4.29 -21.94 3.91
CA GLY A 113 4.44 -22.63 2.64
C GLY A 113 3.41 -22.26 1.57
N ARG A 114 2.53 -21.28 1.81
CA ARG A 114 1.67 -20.72 0.76
C ARG A 114 2.53 -20.02 -0.29
N VAL A 115 2.22 -20.27 -1.56
CA VAL A 115 2.92 -19.69 -2.71
C VAL A 115 2.01 -18.71 -3.43
N ALA A 116 2.56 -17.55 -3.80
CA ALA A 116 1.89 -16.55 -4.61
C ALA A 116 2.76 -16.10 -5.79
N PHE A 117 2.14 -15.92 -6.94
CA PHE A 117 2.76 -15.34 -8.13
C PHE A 117 2.36 -13.86 -8.22
N VAL A 118 3.36 -12.98 -8.28
CA VAL A 118 3.15 -11.53 -8.16
C VAL A 118 3.70 -10.82 -9.39
N GLU A 119 2.82 -10.14 -10.10
CA GLU A 119 3.14 -9.21 -11.17
C GLU A 119 3.15 -7.78 -10.62
N MET A 120 4.20 -7.01 -10.91
CA MET A 120 4.36 -5.64 -10.47
C MET A 120 4.07 -4.68 -11.62
N LYS A 121 3.21 -3.68 -11.40
CA LYS A 121 3.06 -2.56 -12.35
C LYS A 121 3.30 -1.22 -11.65
N ALA A 122 3.76 -0.22 -12.38
CA ALA A 122 3.62 1.17 -11.90
C ALA A 122 2.13 1.59 -11.88
N PRO A 123 1.74 2.64 -11.12
CA PRO A 123 0.38 3.18 -11.15
C PRO A 123 -0.04 3.59 -12.58
N GLY A 124 -1.17 3.06 -13.03
CA GLY A 124 -1.67 3.22 -14.41
C GLY A 124 -1.08 2.24 -15.43
N GLY A 125 -0.12 1.41 -15.01
CA GLY A 125 0.43 0.32 -15.82
C GLY A 125 -0.62 -0.76 -16.10
N LYS A 126 -0.59 -1.26 -17.34
CA LYS A 126 -1.48 -2.33 -17.83
C LYS A 126 -0.67 -3.58 -18.12
N LEU A 127 -1.28 -4.74 -17.94
CA LEU A 127 -0.71 -6.02 -18.36
C LEU A 127 -0.54 -6.06 -19.87
N GLN A 128 0.52 -6.68 -20.35
CA GLN A 128 0.65 -7.06 -21.74
C GLN A 128 -0.29 -8.23 -22.07
N PRO A 129 -0.69 -8.44 -23.35
CA PRO A 129 -1.57 -9.55 -23.72
C PRO A 129 -1.08 -10.93 -23.23
N ILE A 130 0.22 -11.19 -23.32
CA ILE A 130 0.80 -12.46 -22.86
C ILE A 130 0.71 -12.62 -21.34
N GLN A 131 0.91 -11.55 -20.57
CA GLN A 131 0.79 -11.58 -19.11
C GLN A 131 -0.66 -11.79 -18.68
N ARG A 132 -1.64 -11.21 -19.39
CA ARG A 132 -3.06 -11.52 -19.16
C ARG A 132 -3.36 -13.00 -19.39
N LYS A 133 -2.82 -13.59 -20.45
CA LYS A 133 -2.95 -15.03 -20.71
C LYS A 133 -2.37 -15.86 -19.56
N ARG A 134 -1.17 -15.53 -19.07
CA ARG A 134 -0.56 -16.23 -17.93
C ARG A 134 -1.33 -16.05 -16.63
N ALA A 135 -1.84 -14.84 -16.37
CA ALA A 135 -2.71 -14.57 -15.23
C ALA A 135 -3.95 -15.47 -15.27
N GLN A 136 -4.62 -15.55 -16.43
CA GLN A 136 -5.78 -16.42 -16.62
C GLN A 136 -5.43 -17.90 -16.38
N GLU A 137 -4.33 -18.40 -16.94
CA GLU A 137 -3.89 -19.79 -16.76
C GLU A 137 -3.59 -20.14 -15.29
N LEU A 138 -3.05 -19.18 -14.51
CA LEU A 138 -2.82 -19.33 -13.07
C LEU A 138 -4.14 -19.33 -12.28
N GLN A 139 -5.03 -18.38 -12.60
CA GLN A 139 -6.35 -18.27 -11.96
C GLN A 139 -7.21 -19.51 -12.20
N GLU A 140 -7.21 -20.05 -13.43
CA GLU A 140 -7.91 -21.30 -13.78
C GLU A 140 -7.43 -22.52 -12.98
N ARG A 141 -6.23 -22.46 -12.39
CA ARG A 141 -5.64 -23.51 -11.56
C ARG A 141 -5.75 -23.22 -10.06
N ASN A 142 -6.50 -22.19 -9.68
CA ASN A 142 -6.60 -21.70 -8.30
C ASN A 142 -5.24 -21.34 -7.69
N ALA A 143 -4.27 -20.94 -8.52
CA ALA A 143 -3.01 -20.42 -8.01
C ALA A 143 -3.21 -19.00 -7.49
N ASN A 144 -2.57 -18.67 -6.37
CA ASN A 144 -2.61 -17.31 -5.84
C ASN A 144 -1.84 -16.39 -6.78
N TRP A 145 -2.55 -15.49 -7.46
CA TRP A 145 -1.97 -14.54 -8.41
C TRP A 145 -2.40 -13.12 -8.07
N TYR A 146 -1.43 -12.19 -8.07
CA TYR A 146 -1.65 -10.80 -7.72
C TYR A 146 -0.99 -9.87 -8.73
N CYS A 147 -1.63 -8.72 -8.98
CA CYS A 147 -1.04 -7.61 -9.72
C CYS A 147 -0.97 -6.38 -8.82
N LEU A 148 0.21 -6.04 -8.33
CA LEU A 148 0.41 -4.97 -7.35
C LEU A 148 0.88 -3.68 -8.03
N LYS A 149 0.23 -2.56 -7.74
CA LYS A 149 0.45 -1.27 -8.42
C LYS A 149 0.75 -0.11 -7.50
N SER A 150 0.76 -0.35 -6.20
CA SER A 150 0.93 0.65 -5.15
C SER A 150 1.47 0.01 -3.87
N ASN A 151 1.95 0.85 -2.94
CA ASN A 151 2.31 0.39 -1.60
C ASN A 151 1.08 -0.16 -0.84
N GLN A 152 -0.11 0.33 -1.17
CA GLN A 152 -1.36 -0.14 -0.57
C GLN A 152 -1.70 -1.57 -1.03
N ASP A 153 -1.53 -1.87 -2.33
CA ASP A 153 -1.70 -3.24 -2.84
C ASP A 153 -0.71 -4.21 -2.17
N ILE A 154 0.54 -3.77 -1.94
CA ILE A 154 1.55 -4.55 -1.21
C ILE A 154 1.09 -4.81 0.23
N ALA A 155 0.56 -3.79 0.92
CA ALA A 155 0.07 -3.96 2.29
C ALA A 155 -1.09 -4.98 2.37
N PHE A 156 -2.08 -4.88 1.48
CA PHE A 156 -3.20 -5.84 1.44
C PHE A 156 -2.73 -7.25 1.08
N PHE A 157 -1.81 -7.37 0.12
CA PHE A 157 -1.20 -8.66 -0.21
C PHE A 157 -0.50 -9.29 1.01
N LEU A 158 0.24 -8.50 1.79
CA LEU A 158 0.92 -9.00 2.99
C LEU A 158 -0.07 -9.40 4.08
N GLU A 159 -1.13 -8.63 4.29
CA GLU A 159 -2.19 -8.98 5.25
C GLU A 159 -2.85 -10.31 4.88
N GLU A 160 -3.23 -10.49 3.60
CA GLU A 160 -3.85 -11.73 3.12
C GLU A 160 -2.90 -12.94 3.21
N MET A 161 -1.62 -12.75 2.85
CA MET A 161 -0.65 -13.85 2.77
C MET A 161 0.11 -14.12 4.06
N PHE A 162 0.14 -13.20 5.03
CA PHE A 162 0.93 -13.34 6.26
C PHE A 162 0.15 -13.02 7.55
N GLY A 163 -1.08 -12.48 7.45
CA GLY A 163 -1.86 -11.99 8.60
C GLY A 163 -2.23 -13.04 9.65
N ASP A 164 -2.23 -14.33 9.30
CA ASP A 164 -2.48 -15.42 10.25
C ASP A 164 -1.26 -15.79 11.11
N GLY A 165 -0.14 -15.05 11.01
CA GLY A 165 1.12 -15.38 11.69
C GLY A 165 2.03 -14.20 12.08
N ILE A 166 1.49 -12.98 12.20
CA ILE A 166 2.20 -11.81 12.77
C ILE A 166 1.85 -11.64 14.25
#